data_AF-A0A3D2Z137-F1
#
_entry.id   AF-A0A3D2Z137-F1
#
_cell.length_a   1.000
_cell.length_b   1.000
_cell.length_c   1.000
_cell.angle_alpha   90.00
_cell.angle_beta   90.00
_cell.angle_gamma   90.00
#
_symmetry.space_group_name_H-M   'P 1'
#
loop_
_entity.id
_entity.type
_entity.pdbx_description
1 polymer ?
#
loop_
_entity_poly.entity_id
_entity_poly.type
_entity_poly.pdbx_seq_one_letter_code
_entity_poly.pdbx_strand_id
1 'polypeptide(L)'
;MPIDRAVIPVAGLGTRLLPTTKAIPKEMLPAGRLPIIHHVVEELIQGGIRRILFISGRSKSAIENHFDDYSALLMHLELDGRDVREMGRF
;
A
#
# COMPACT_ATOMS: atom_id res chain seq x y z
N MET A 1 -11.03 -1.67 -26.13
CA MET A 1 -11.54 -1.45 -24.76
C MET A 1 -10.41 -0.87 -23.93
N PRO A 2 -10.64 0.18 -23.12
CA PRO A 2 -9.63 0.65 -22.17
C PRO A 2 -9.40 -0.40 -21.08
N ILE A 3 -8.15 -0.61 -20.69
CA ILE A 3 -7.79 -1.45 -19.53
C ILE A 3 -7.96 -0.58 -18.29
N ASP A 4 -8.90 -0.92 -17.41
CA ASP A 4 -9.22 -0.11 -16.22
C ASP A 4 -9.13 -0.89 -14.90
N ARG A 5 -8.75 -2.18 -14.96
CA ARG A 5 -8.64 -3.07 -13.81
C ARG A 5 -7.26 -3.72 -13.73
N ALA A 6 -6.78 -3.91 -12.52
CA ALA A 6 -5.58 -4.69 -12.22
C ALA A 6 -5.81 -5.66 -11.07
N VAL A 7 -5.05 -6.75 -11.06
CA VAL A 7 -5.03 -7.74 -9.98
C VAL A 7 -3.60 -7.82 -9.45
N ILE A 8 -3.42 -7.66 -8.14
CA ILE A 8 -2.11 -7.73 -7.49
C ILE A 8 -2.11 -8.89 -6.48
N PRO A 9 -1.38 -9.98 -6.75
CA PRO A 9 -1.21 -11.06 -5.79
C PRO A 9 -0.23 -10.68 -4.67
N VAL A 10 -0.70 -10.64 -3.43
CA VAL A 10 0.07 -10.24 -2.23
C VAL A 10 0.09 -11.32 -1.12
N ALA A 11 -0.37 -12.54 -1.43
CA ALA A 11 -0.48 -13.66 -0.48
C ALA A 11 0.87 -14.36 -0.16
N GLY A 12 1.98 -13.96 -0.77
CA GLY A 12 3.26 -14.67 -0.63
C GLY A 12 3.90 -14.55 0.77
N LEU A 13 4.45 -15.65 1.29
CA LEU A 13 5.05 -15.70 2.64
C LEU A 13 6.38 -14.96 2.78
N GLY A 14 7.06 -14.61 1.68
CA GLY A 14 8.30 -13.82 1.72
C GLY A 14 9.51 -14.54 2.32
N THR A 15 9.58 -15.87 2.26
CA THR A 15 10.60 -16.70 2.94
C THR A 15 12.05 -16.35 2.61
N ARG A 16 12.33 -15.81 1.41
CA ARG A 16 13.68 -15.37 1.00
C ARG A 16 14.20 -14.14 1.75
N LEU A 17 13.32 -13.43 2.45
CA LEU A 17 13.60 -12.20 3.16
C LEU A 17 13.43 -12.35 4.69
N LEU A 18 13.46 -13.60 5.17
CA LEU A 18 13.51 -13.87 6.60
C LEU A 18 14.84 -13.36 7.20
N PRO A 19 14.83 -12.86 8.45
CA PRO A 19 13.71 -12.89 9.40
C PRO A 19 12.71 -11.74 9.24
N THR A 20 13.02 -10.71 8.44
CA THR A 20 12.22 -9.48 8.32
C THR A 20 10.77 -9.76 7.96
N THR A 21 10.55 -10.67 7.01
CA THR A 21 9.21 -11.02 6.53
C THR A 21 8.40 -11.92 7.46
N LYS A 22 8.95 -12.31 8.61
CA LYS A 22 8.21 -13.04 9.65
C LYS A 22 7.14 -12.15 10.27
N ALA A 23 7.40 -10.86 10.43
CA ALA A 23 6.52 -9.90 11.08
C ALA A 23 5.87 -8.91 10.10
N ILE A 24 6.59 -8.54 9.03
CA ILE A 24 6.14 -7.54 8.07
C ILE A 24 5.94 -8.22 6.71
N PRO A 25 4.76 -8.09 6.05
CA PRO A 25 4.60 -8.57 4.69
C PRO A 25 5.70 -8.04 3.76
N LYS A 26 6.23 -8.86 2.85
CA LYS A 26 7.30 -8.42 1.94
C LYS A 26 6.90 -7.19 1.10
N GLU A 27 5.61 -7.07 0.78
CA GLU A 27 5.02 -5.95 0.03
C GLU A 27 4.99 -4.65 0.85
N MET A 28 5.03 -4.77 2.18
CA MET A 28 5.06 -3.65 3.12
C MET A 28 6.49 -3.21 3.49
N LEU A 29 7.51 -3.86 2.94
CA LEU A 29 8.90 -3.43 3.18
C LEU A 29 9.11 -2.03 2.59
N PRO A 30 9.86 -1.15 3.29
CA PRO A 30 10.05 0.22 2.84
C PRO A 30 10.95 0.28 1.59
N ALA A 31 10.50 1.05 0.61
CA ALA A 31 11.29 1.51 -0.52
C ALA A 31 11.33 3.04 -0.47
N GLY A 32 12.40 3.59 0.12
CA GLY A 32 12.44 4.98 0.53
C GLY A 32 11.51 5.21 1.73
N ARG A 33 10.57 6.16 1.61
CA ARG A 33 9.64 6.52 2.69
C ARG A 33 8.31 5.76 2.66
N LEU A 34 8.03 5.08 1.55
CA LEU A 34 6.75 4.40 1.31
C LEU A 34 6.97 2.89 1.12
N PRO A 35 5.99 2.05 1.48
CA PRO A 35 6.05 0.63 1.22
C PRO A 35 6.13 0.30 -0.28
N ILE A 36 6.75 -0.81 -0.65
CA ILE A 36 6.85 -1.27 -2.06
C ILE A 36 5.47 -1.30 -2.74
N ILE A 37 4.43 -1.79 -2.05
CA ILE A 37 3.07 -1.87 -2.61
C ILE A 37 2.47 -0.51 -2.97
N HIS A 38 2.87 0.56 -2.27
CA HIS A 38 2.41 1.92 -2.53
C HIS A 38 2.85 2.36 -3.93
N HIS A 39 4.13 2.16 -4.25
CA HIS A 39 4.71 2.49 -5.56
C HIS A 39 4.02 1.74 -6.70
N VAL A 40 3.71 0.45 -6.49
CA VAL A 40 2.99 -0.36 -7.49
C VAL A 40 1.59 0.20 -7.75
N VAL A 41 0.85 0.57 -6.70
CA VAL A 41 -0.49 1.13 -6.85
C VAL A 41 -0.45 2.50 -7.51
N GLU A 42 0.51 3.35 -7.14
CA GLU A 42 0.71 4.67 -7.74
C GLU A 42 0.99 4.55 -9.25
N GLU A 43 1.87 3.63 -9.66
CA GLU A 43 2.18 3.35 -11.07
C GLU A 43 0.92 2.91 -11.85
N LEU A 44 0.10 2.02 -11.27
CA LEU A 44 -1.14 1.57 -11.91
C LEU A 44 -2.15 2.71 -12.09
N ILE A 45 -2.29 3.57 -11.08
CA ILE A 45 -3.18 4.74 -11.14
C ILE A 45 -2.70 5.73 -12.22
N GLN A 46 -1.39 6.00 -12.27
CA GLN A 46 -0.78 6.83 -13.33
C GLN A 46 -1.00 6.22 -14.72
N GLY A 47 -1.03 4.89 -14.82
CA GLY A 47 -1.38 4.13 -16.02
C GLY A 47 -2.87 4.10 -16.37
N GLY A 48 -3.73 4.76 -15.59
CA GLY A 48 -5.18 4.85 -15.85
C GLY A 48 -6.01 3.70 -15.25
N ILE A 49 -5.41 2.85 -14.41
CA ILE A 49 -6.16 1.81 -13.70
C ILE A 49 -6.92 2.44 -12.52
N ARG A 50 -8.22 2.16 -12.43
CA ARG A 50 -9.08 2.71 -11.37
C ARG A 50 -9.62 1.64 -10.43
N ARG A 51 -9.52 0.37 -10.81
CA ARG A 51 -10.00 -0.76 -10.01
C ARG A 51 -8.87 -1.75 -9.76
N ILE A 52 -8.41 -1.83 -8.52
CA ILE A 52 -7.32 -2.72 -8.13
C ILE A 52 -7.88 -3.78 -7.19
N LEU A 53 -7.64 -5.04 -7.51
CA LEU A 53 -8.02 -6.19 -6.67
C LEU A 53 -6.76 -6.80 -6.07
N PHE A 54 -6.66 -6.80 -4.74
CA PHE A 54 -5.61 -7.53 -4.03
C PHE A 54 -6.04 -8.98 -3.81
N ILE A 55 -5.17 -9.93 -4.17
CA ILE A 55 -5.32 -11.34 -3.78
C ILE A 55 -4.41 -11.56 -2.57
N SER A 56 -4.97 -11.44 -1.37
CA SER A 56 -4.25 -11.51 -0.09
C SER A 56 -4.39 -12.86 0.61
N GLY A 57 -3.81 -12.98 1.80
CA GLY A 57 -3.94 -14.15 2.68
C GLY A 57 -4.07 -13.71 4.14
N ARG A 58 -4.35 -14.64 5.06
CA ARG A 58 -4.71 -14.35 6.46
C ARG A 58 -3.74 -13.42 7.21
N SER A 59 -2.45 -13.45 6.88
CA SER A 59 -1.40 -12.66 7.55
C SER A 59 -1.13 -11.28 6.93
N LYS A 60 -2.01 -10.80 6.04
CA LYS A 60 -1.76 -9.63 5.18
C LYS A 60 -2.63 -8.40 5.48
N SER A 61 -3.26 -8.33 6.65
CA SER A 61 -4.09 -7.19 7.08
C SER A 61 -3.33 -5.85 7.07
N ALA A 62 -2.01 -5.85 7.26
CA ALA A 62 -1.21 -4.63 7.17
C ALA A 62 -1.26 -3.96 5.78
N ILE A 63 -1.49 -4.73 4.72
CA ILE A 63 -1.67 -4.17 3.37
C ILE A 63 -3.04 -3.49 3.27
N GLU A 64 -4.10 -4.14 3.76
CA GLU A 64 -5.46 -3.59 3.78
C GLU A 64 -5.49 -2.28 4.55
N ASN A 65 -4.98 -2.28 5.79
CA ASN A 65 -4.90 -1.08 6.63
C ASN A 65 -4.17 0.06 5.93
N HIS A 66 -3.08 -0.21 5.21
CA HIS A 66 -2.29 0.83 4.52
C HIS A 66 -3.09 1.57 3.43
N PHE A 67 -4.10 0.94 2.85
CA PHE A 67 -4.99 1.55 1.84
C PHE A 67 -6.38 1.89 2.41
N ASP A 68 -6.60 1.76 3.72
CA ASP A 68 -7.82 2.23 4.37
C ASP A 68 -7.87 3.77 4.43
N ASP A 69 -9.06 4.29 4.70
CA ASP A 69 -9.30 5.73 4.80
C ASP A 69 -8.64 6.33 6.06
N TYR A 70 -7.65 7.19 5.84
CA TYR A 70 -6.94 7.95 6.88
C TYR A 70 -7.36 9.43 6.94
N SER A 71 -8.44 9.83 6.28
CA SER A 71 -8.89 11.23 6.20
C SER A 71 -8.96 11.94 7.55
N ALA A 72 -9.49 11.27 8.59
CA ALA A 72 -9.58 11.81 9.94
C ALA A 72 -8.19 12.06 10.58
N LEU A 73 -7.24 11.14 10.38
CA LEU A 73 -5.87 11.29 10.89
C LEU A 73 -5.14 12.42 10.15
N LEU A 74 -5.28 12.46 8.82
CA LEU A 74 -4.67 13.51 8.00
C LEU A 74 -5.20 14.89 8.39
N MET A 75 -6.52 15.03 8.56
CA MET A 75 -7.14 16.27 9.03
C MET A 75 -6.60 16.69 10.40
N HIS A 76 -6.46 15.76 11.35
CA HIS A 76 -5.91 16.06 12.66
C HIS A 76 -4.44 16.53 12.58
N LEU A 77 -3.62 15.87 11.78
CA LEU A 77 -2.21 16.22 11.59
C LEU A 77 -2.03 17.58 10.90
N GLU A 78 -2.87 17.90 9.92
CA GLU A 78 -2.89 19.21 9.26
C GLU A 78 -3.26 20.33 10.24
N LEU A 79 -4.24 20.10 11.12
CA LEU A 79 -4.61 21.04 12.19
C LEU A 79 -3.46 21.27 13.18
N ASP A 80 -2.66 20.24 13.45
CA ASP A 80 -1.46 20.31 14.29
C ASP A 80 -0.23 20.90 13.55
N GLY A 81 -0.40 21.37 12.31
CA GLY A 81 0.64 22.00 11.51
C GLY A 81 1.71 21.03 10.98
N ARG A 82 1.40 19.74 10.90
CA ARG A 82 2.32 18.69 10.40
C ARG A 82 2.20 18.57 8.88
N ASP A 83 3.34 18.40 8.21
CA ASP A 83 3.37 18.13 6.78
C ASP A 83 2.96 16.67 6.50
N VAL A 84 1.83 16.49 5.82
CA VAL A 84 1.25 15.19 5.49
C VAL A 84 1.47 14.79 4.02
N ARG A 85 2.21 15.59 3.23
CA ARG A 85 2.42 15.33 1.79
C ARG A 85 3.08 13.98 1.51
N GLU A 86 3.83 13.45 2.46
CA GLU A 86 4.58 12.20 2.34
C GLU A 86 3.81 10.95 2.79
N MET A 87 2.58 11.09 3.31
CA MET A 87 1.78 9.93 3.76
C MET A 87 1.15 9.15 2.59
N GLY A 88 1.21 9.72 1.38
CA GLY A 88 0.59 9.15 0.19
C GLY A 88 -0.92 9.38 0.18
N ARG A 89 -1.46 9.80 -0.95
CA ARG A 89 -2.90 10.08 -1.11
C ARG A 89 -3.48 9.05 -2.07
N PHE A 90 -4.42 8.23 -1.58
CA PHE A 90 -5.29 7.39 -2.39
C PHE A 90 -6.74 7.80 -2.20
#